data_AF-A0A519KTF7-F1
#
_entry.id   AF-A0A519KTF7-F1
#
_cell.length_a   1.000
_cell.length_b   1.000
_cell.length_c   1.000
_cell.angle_alpha   90.00
_cell.angle_beta   90.00
_cell.angle_gamma   90.00
#
_symmetry.space_group_name_H-M   'P 1'
#
loop_
_entity.id
_entity.type
_entity.pdbx_description
1 polymer ?
#
loop_
_entity_poly.entity_id
_entity_poly.type
_entity_poly.pdbx_seq_one_letter_code
_entity_poly.pdbx_strand_id
1 'polypeptide(L)' 'VYDHPFYIIMNLAVGGNYVGFPTSGTSFPQTMSVDYVRVYKSAN' A
#
# COMPACT_ATOMS: atom_id res chain seq x y z
N VAL A 1 0.60 -23.34 0.62
CA VAL A 1 1.41 -22.11 0.78
C VAL A 1 0.54 -20.94 1.21
N TYR A 2 -0.62 -20.65 0.61
CA TYR A 2 -1.48 -19.52 1.00
C TYR A 2 -2.64 -19.91 1.95
N ASP A 3 -2.47 -21.00 2.68
CA ASP A 3 -3.44 -21.68 3.55
C ASP A 3 -3.17 -21.45 5.04
N HIS A 4 -2.62 -20.29 5.38
CA HIS A 4 -2.36 -19.85 6.75
C HIS A 4 -2.75 -18.37 6.92
N PRO A 5 -2.88 -17.84 8.15
CA PRO A 5 -3.27 -16.46 8.36
C PRO A 5 -2.28 -15.46 7.75
N PHE A 6 -2.81 -14.40 7.16
CA PHE A 6 -2.06 -13.24 6.68
C PHE A 6 -2.49 -11.97 7.42
N TYR A 7 -1.69 -10.92 7.29
CA TYR A 7 -1.97 -9.58 7.78
C TYR A 7 -1.96 -8.57 6.63
N ILE A 8 -2.64 -7.44 6.82
CA ILE A 8 -2.70 -6.35 5.82
C ILE A 8 -1.52 -5.41 6.06
N ILE A 9 -0.84 -5.03 4.97
CA ILE A 9 0.17 -3.95 4.96
C ILE A 9 -0.37 -2.84 4.07
N MET A 10 -0.29 -1.59 4.55
CA MET A 10 -0.51 -0.39 3.76
C MET A 10 0.70 0.51 3.91
N ASN A 11 1.25 0.98 2.79
CA ASN A 11 2.42 1.84 2.78
C ASN A 11 2.38 2.83 1.61
N LEU A 12 2.94 4.02 1.82
CA LEU A 12 3.22 4.98 0.76
C LEU A 12 4.74 4.97 0.52
N ALA A 13 5.20 4.08 -0.35
CA ALA A 13 6.63 4.00 -0.69
C ALA A 13 7.07 5.23 -1.49
N VAL A 14 8.29 5.70 -1.23
CA VAL A 14 8.91 6.82 -1.95
C VAL A 14 10.16 6.30 -2.65
N GLY A 15 9.99 5.97 -3.93
CA GLY A 15 11.04 5.41 -4.78
C GLY A 15 11.39 3.95 -4.50
N GLY A 16 12.38 3.45 -5.24
CA GLY A 16 12.93 2.10 -5.12
C GLY A 16 13.34 1.52 -6.47
N ASN A 17 14.07 0.41 -6.47
CA ASN A 17 14.63 -0.20 -7.69
C ASN A 17 13.56 -0.53 -8.74
N TYR A 18 12.32 -0.78 -8.33
CA TYR A 18 11.23 -1.09 -9.24
C TYR A 18 10.63 0.16 -9.91
N VAL A 19 10.40 1.24 -9.15
CA VAL A 19 9.66 2.43 -9.60
C VAL A 19 10.56 3.64 -9.91
N GLY A 20 11.87 3.51 -9.70
CA GLY A 20 12.83 4.62 -9.79
C GLY A 20 12.86 5.47 -8.52
N PHE A 21 13.76 6.45 -8.46
CA PHE A 21 13.90 7.35 -7.31
C PHE A 21 13.22 8.71 -7.59
N PRO A 22 12.73 9.43 -6.57
CA PRO A 22 12.23 10.79 -6.72
C PRO A 22 13.25 11.70 -7.40
N THR A 23 12.75 12.66 -8.16
CA THR A 23 13.57 13.67 -8.84
C THR A 23 13.22 15.06 -8.31
N SER A 24 13.92 16.09 -8.79
CA SER A 24 13.56 17.48 -8.50
C SER A 24 12.15 17.86 -8.98
N GLY A 25 11.58 17.11 -9.94
CA GLY A 25 10.19 17.26 -10.38
C GLY A 25 9.16 16.54 -9.51
N THR A 26 9.57 15.75 -8.53
CA THR A 26 8.64 15.05 -7.64
C THR A 26 8.12 16.03 -6.59
N SER A 27 6.82 16.33 -6.64
CA SER A 27 6.18 17.24 -5.68
C SER A 27 6.06 16.60 -4.29
N PHE A 28 6.37 17.37 -3.26
CA PHE A 28 6.20 16.98 -1.85
C PHE A 28 5.54 18.13 -1.06
N PRO A 29 4.77 17.83 0.01
CA PRO A 29 4.48 16.50 0.56
C PRO A 29 3.46 15.69 -0.27
N GLN A 30 3.38 14.38 -0.02
CA GLN A 30 2.37 13.48 -0.58
C GLN A 30 1.57 12.84 0.54
N THR A 31 0.31 12.47 0.28
CA THR A 31 -0.60 11.92 1.29
C THR A 31 -1.35 10.72 0.72
N MET A 32 -1.40 9.64 1.51
CA MET A 32 -2.26 8.48 1.26
C MET A 32 -3.42 8.53 2.26
N SER A 33 -4.59 8.98 1.82
CA SER A 33 -5.80 9.05 2.65
C SER A 33 -6.57 7.74 2.57
N VAL A 34 -6.82 7.10 3.71
CA VAL A 34 -7.57 5.84 3.80
C VAL A 34 -8.76 6.06 4.74
N ASP A 35 -9.98 5.92 4.21
CA ASP A 35 -11.21 6.10 4.98
C ASP A 35 -11.61 4.83 5.74
N TYR A 36 -11.57 3.67 5.08
CA TYR A 36 -11.83 2.38 5.74
C TYR A 36 -11.08 1.21 5.11
N VAL A 37 -10.81 0.21 5.94
CA VAL A 37 -10.39 -1.14 5.54
C VAL A 37 -11.44 -2.10 6.09
N ARG A 38 -12.06 -2.89 5.22
CA ARG A 38 -13.08 -3.89 5.61
C ARG A 38 -12.75 -5.23 4.96
N VAL A 39 -12.79 -6.28 5.76
CA VAL A 39 -12.57 -7.67 5.30
C VAL A 39 -13.85 -8.44 5.54
N TYR A 40 -14.30 -9.15 4.50
CA TYR A 40 -15.49 -9.98 4.53
C TYR A 40 -15.12 -11.40 4.13
N LYS A 41 -15.92 -12.37 4.57
CA LYS A 41 -15.85 -13.75 4.12
C LYS A 41 -17.12 -14.10 3.36
N SER A 42 -17.07 -15.14 2.51
CA SER A 42 -18.27 -15.72 1.90
C SER A 42 -19.34 -15.95 2.97
N ALA A 43 -20.56 -15.55 2.68
CA ALA A 43 -21.71 -15.76 3.57
C ALA A 43 -22.15 -17.23 3.62
N ASN A 44 -21.63 -18.05 2.71
CA ASN A 44 -21.95 -19.46 2.52
C ASN A 44 -20.71 -20.32 2.76
#